data_AF-A0A449B179-F1
#
_entry.id   AF-A0A449B179-F1
#
_cell.length_a   1.000
_cell.length_b   1.000
_cell.length_c   1.000
_cell.angle_alpha   90.00
_cell.angle_beta   90.00
_cell.angle_gamma   90.00
#
_symmetry.space_group_name_H-M   'P 1'
#
loop_
_entity.id
_entity.type
_entity.pdbx_description
1 polymer ?
#
loop_
_entity_poly.entity_id
_entity_poly.type
_entity_poly.pdbx_seq_one_letter_code
_entity_poly.pdbx_strand_id
1 'polypeptide(L)'
;MEIDRTNISKIEQGQINITIDKIEKIKKALSIEISKSFQDNQIKPFIKWAGGKAQILEHLKTYMPKSFDHYYETFVGGGAFFFEIAPFKATINDLNKELMLAYNCFQNQETF
;
A
#
# COMPACT_ATOMS: atom_id res chain seq x y z
N MET A 1 -4.47 -21.19 -33.56
CA MET A 1 -4.56 -19.79 -33.11
C MET A 1 -3.28 -19.53 -32.33
N GLU A 2 -2.30 -18.88 -32.96
CA GLU A 2 -0.98 -18.65 -32.37
C GLU A 2 -1.12 -17.55 -31.33
N ILE A 3 -0.89 -17.88 -30.06
CA ILE A 3 -1.02 -16.91 -28.96
C ILE A 3 0.24 -16.05 -28.97
N ASP A 4 0.08 -14.76 -29.23
CA ASP A 4 1.17 -13.79 -29.22
C ASP A 4 1.86 -13.75 -27.84
N ARG A 5 3.05 -14.33 -27.76
CA ARG A 5 3.87 -14.43 -26.54
C ARG A 5 4.23 -13.06 -25.97
N THR A 6 4.22 -12.01 -26.80
CA THR A 6 4.49 -10.63 -26.37
C THR A 6 3.44 -10.15 -25.37
N ASN A 7 2.17 -10.56 -25.55
CA ASN A 7 1.08 -10.18 -24.65
C ASN A 7 1.10 -10.99 -23.35
N ILE A 8 1.51 -12.26 -23.40
CA ILE A 8 1.68 -13.11 -22.20
C ILE A 8 2.77 -12.52 -21.29
N SER A 9 3.91 -12.14 -21.86
CA SER A 9 5.03 -11.58 -21.09
C SER A 9 4.64 -10.29 -20.34
N LYS A 10 3.82 -9.43 -20.96
CA LYS A 10 3.32 -8.20 -20.31
C LYS A 10 2.36 -8.50 -19.15
N ILE A 11 1.60 -9.60 -19.22
CA ILE A 11 0.74 -10.07 -18.12
C ILE A 11 1.60 -10.57 -16.97
N GLU A 12 2.60 -11.42 -17.25
CA GLU A 12 3.51 -11.99 -16.25
C GLU A 12 4.33 -10.90 -15.53
N GLN A 13 4.69 -9.83 -16.24
CA GLN A 13 5.41 -8.68 -15.68
C GLN A 13 4.50 -7.66 -14.96
N GLY A 14 3.21 -7.94 -14.84
CA GLY A 14 2.25 -7.05 -14.18
C GLY A 14 2.04 -5.70 -14.88
N GLN A 15 2.42 -5.58 -16.16
CA GLN A 15 2.30 -4.33 -16.94
C GLN A 15 0.89 -4.09 -17.48
N ILE A 16 0.00 -5.10 -17.40
CA ILE A 16 -1.40 -4.94 -17.76
C ILE A 16 -2.20 -4.60 -16.51
N ASN A 17 -2.65 -3.36 -16.42
CA ASN A 17 -3.52 -2.91 -15.34
C ASN A 17 -4.96 -3.39 -15.63
N ILE A 18 -5.38 -4.48 -15.00
CA ILE A 18 -6.73 -5.04 -15.16
C ILE A 18 -7.68 -4.31 -14.20
N THR A 19 -8.68 -3.61 -14.74
CA THR A 19 -9.71 -2.96 -13.92
C THR A 19 -10.63 -3.99 -13.25
N ILE A 20 -11.23 -3.60 -12.12
CA ILE A 20 -12.13 -4.44 -11.32
C ILE A 20 -13.28 -4.99 -12.19
N ASP A 21 -13.90 -4.16 -13.05
CA ASP A 21 -14.96 -4.56 -13.98
C ASP A 21 -14.55 -5.71 -14.93
N LYS A 22 -13.27 -5.73 -15.32
CA LYS A 22 -12.74 -6.74 -16.24
C LYS A 22 -12.53 -8.07 -15.51
N ILE A 23 -12.09 -8.00 -14.25
CA ILE A 23 -12.01 -9.15 -13.34
C ILE A 23 -13.41 -9.73 -13.13
N GLU A 24 -14.43 -8.90 -12.92
CA GLU A 24 -15.82 -9.36 -12.75
C GLU A 24 -16.37 -10.07 -13.99
N LYS A 25 -16.12 -9.54 -15.19
CA LYS A 25 -16.51 -10.19 -16.45
C LYS A 25 -15.84 -11.55 -16.63
N ILE A 26 -14.55 -11.67 -16.29
CA ILE A 26 -13.81 -12.93 -16.35
C ILE A 26 -14.35 -13.93 -15.33
N LYS A 27 -14.60 -13.50 -14.08
CA LYS A 27 -15.25 -14.34 -13.05
C LYS A 27 -16.55 -14.94 -13.56
N LYS A 28 -17.42 -14.08 -14.12
CA LYS A 28 -18.72 -14.50 -14.67
C LYS A 28 -18.57 -15.48 -15.83
N ALA A 29 -17.64 -15.21 -16.75
CA ALA A 29 -17.41 -16.07 -17.91
C ALA A 29 -16.85 -17.44 -17.52
N LEU A 30 -15.99 -17.51 -16.50
CA LEU A 30 -15.34 -18.73 -16.05
C LEU A 30 -16.12 -19.48 -14.94
N SER A 31 -17.22 -18.91 -14.44
CA SER A 31 -18.01 -19.45 -13.31
C SER A 31 -17.15 -19.75 -12.08
N ILE A 32 -16.13 -18.93 -11.83
CA ILE A 32 -15.21 -19.06 -10.68
C ILE A 32 -15.71 -18.16 -9.56
N GLU A 33 -16.02 -18.75 -8.40
CA GLU A 33 -16.11 -18.00 -7.14
C GLU A 33 -14.69 -17.70 -6.66
N ILE A 34 -14.23 -16.46 -6.87
CA ILE A 34 -13.01 -16.01 -6.18
C ILE A 34 -13.38 -15.85 -4.71
N SER A 35 -13.08 -16.88 -3.91
CA SER A 35 -13.04 -16.74 -2.46
C SER A 35 -12.17 -15.52 -2.16
N LYS A 36 -12.72 -14.56 -1.41
CA LYS A 36 -12.06 -13.27 -1.10
C LYS A 36 -10.58 -13.48 -0.76
N SER A 37 -9.70 -13.22 -1.72
CA SER A 37 -8.26 -13.14 -1.51
C SER A 37 -7.68 -11.92 -2.20
N PHE A 38 -8.40 -10.80 -2.14
CA PHE A 38 -7.73 -9.51 -2.03
C PHE A 38 -7.58 -9.19 -0.54
N GLN A 39 -6.87 -10.06 0.19
CA GLN A 39 -6.29 -9.70 1.49
C GLN A 39 -4.90 -9.11 1.25
N ASP A 40 -4.79 -8.13 0.37
CA ASP A 40 -3.64 -7.24 0.43
C ASP A 40 -4.00 -6.17 1.47
N ASN A 41 -3.98 -6.58 2.74
CA ASN A 41 -4.18 -5.69 3.90
C ASN A 41 -3.01 -4.71 4.07
N GLN A 42 -2.06 -4.70 3.13
CA GLN A 42 -0.90 -3.84 3.14
C GLN A 42 -1.32 -2.43 2.73
N ILE A 43 -1.46 -1.58 3.74
CA ILE A 43 -1.71 -0.15 3.55
C ILE A 43 -0.48 0.43 2.85
N LYS A 44 -0.67 1.06 1.70
CA LYS A 44 0.42 1.69 0.94
C LYS A 44 0.43 3.20 1.20
N PRO A 45 1.62 3.84 1.19
CA PRO A 45 1.75 5.29 1.13
C PRO A 45 0.80 5.92 0.11
N PHE A 46 0.07 6.96 0.52
CA PHE A 46 -0.84 7.70 -0.38
C PHE A 46 -0.09 8.58 -1.38
N ILE A 47 1.19 8.83 -1.16
CA ILE A 47 2.05 9.68 -2.00
C ILE A 47 3.41 9.02 -2.23
N LYS A 48 3.97 9.20 -3.44
CA LYS A 48 5.37 8.89 -3.70
C LYS A 48 6.24 9.97 -3.06
N TRP A 49 7.09 9.58 -2.12
CA TRP A 49 7.97 10.49 -1.39
C TRP A 49 9.43 10.11 -1.58
N ALA A 50 10.30 11.11 -1.71
CA ALA A 50 11.74 10.89 -1.79
C ALA A 50 12.24 10.21 -0.50
N GLY A 51 13.16 9.24 -0.63
CA GLY A 51 13.65 8.48 0.52
C GLY A 51 12.65 7.48 1.10
N GLY A 52 11.66 7.06 0.31
CA GLY A 52 10.71 6.02 0.71
C GLY A 52 11.43 4.74 1.14
N LYS A 53 11.16 4.28 2.38
CA LYS A 53 11.83 3.12 3.00
C LYS A 53 11.38 1.76 2.46
N ALA A 54 10.61 1.73 1.37
CA ALA A 54 9.95 0.54 0.84
C ALA A 54 10.92 -0.63 0.58
N GLN A 55 12.14 -0.35 0.10
CA GLN A 55 13.14 -1.37 -0.22
C GLN A 55 13.78 -2.02 1.02
N ILE A 56 13.68 -1.39 2.19
CA ILE A 56 14.34 -1.83 3.43
C ILE A 56 13.35 -2.21 4.54
N LEU A 57 12.04 -2.27 4.24
CA LEU A 57 11.00 -2.53 5.25
C LEU A 57 11.22 -3.85 6.00
N GLU A 58 11.48 -4.94 5.26
CA GLU A 58 11.74 -6.25 5.87
C GLU A 58 12.93 -6.21 6.84
N HIS A 59 13.98 -5.46 6.49
CA HIS A 59 15.15 -5.32 7.35
C HIS A 59 14.84 -4.46 8.58
N LEU A 60 14.05 -3.38 8.45
CA LEU A 60 13.65 -2.55 9.59
C LEU A 60 12.79 -3.32 10.59
N LYS A 61 11.89 -4.20 10.11
CA LYS A 61 11.04 -5.04 10.96
C LYS A 61 11.85 -5.95 11.89
N THR A 62 13.05 -6.40 11.50
CA THR A 62 13.86 -7.29 12.35
C THR A 62 14.43 -6.60 13.59
N TYR A 63 14.55 -5.26 13.57
CA TYR A 63 15.02 -4.47 14.71
C TYR A 63 13.88 -3.98 15.61
N MET A 64 12.63 -4.26 15.25
CA MET A 64 11.52 -3.85 16.09
C MET A 64 11.51 -4.64 17.40
N PRO A 65 11.13 -4.00 18.52
CA PRO A 65 10.83 -4.74 19.73
C PRO A 65 9.62 -5.66 19.48
N LYS A 66 9.58 -6.80 20.16
CA LYS A 66 8.45 -7.75 20.07
C LYS A 66 7.11 -7.14 20.49
N SER A 67 7.16 -6.10 21.32
CA SER A 67 5.99 -5.37 21.80
C SER A 67 6.36 -3.92 22.09
N PHE A 68 5.46 -3.00 21.78
CA PHE A 68 5.55 -1.59 22.12
C PHE A 68 4.12 -1.06 22.32
N ASP A 69 3.98 -0.02 23.14
CA ASP A 69 2.68 0.63 23.40
C ASP A 69 2.41 1.75 22.39
N HIS A 70 3.41 2.58 22.09
CA HIS A 70 3.26 3.76 21.24
C HIS A 70 4.41 3.88 20.24
N TYR A 71 4.07 4.04 18.96
CA TYR A 71 5.04 4.24 17.88
C TYR A 71 5.30 5.72 17.61
N TYR A 72 6.57 6.11 17.47
CA TYR A 72 6.96 7.48 17.17
C TYR A 72 7.79 7.53 15.88
N GLU A 73 7.38 8.35 14.91
CA GLU A 73 8.15 8.58 13.68
C GLU A 73 8.25 10.08 13.36
N THR A 74 9.39 10.68 13.66
CA THR A 74 9.61 12.13 13.56
C THR A 74 9.83 12.65 12.14
N PHE A 75 10.06 11.74 11.18
CA PHE A 75 10.33 12.01 9.77
C PHE A 75 9.53 11.05 8.89
N VAL A 76 8.19 11.16 8.98
CA VAL A 76 7.28 10.18 8.37
C VAL A 76 7.37 10.15 6.85
N GLY A 77 7.57 11.29 6.19
CA GLY A 77 7.49 11.37 4.73
C GLY A 77 6.22 10.71 4.19
N GLY A 78 6.37 9.82 3.20
CA GLY A 78 5.25 9.02 2.68
C GLY A 78 4.70 7.95 3.64
N GLY A 79 5.28 7.75 4.82
CA GLY A 79 4.76 6.82 5.83
C GLY A 79 5.01 5.34 5.51
N ALA A 80 6.02 5.02 4.70
CA ALA A 80 6.25 3.65 4.22
C ALA A 80 6.35 2.62 5.35
N PHE A 81 7.06 2.93 6.45
CA PHE A 81 7.18 2.01 7.58
C PHE A 81 5.98 2.10 8.53
N PHE A 82 5.47 3.32 8.78
CA PHE A 82 4.24 3.54 9.52
C PHE A 82 3.06 2.70 9.00
N PHE A 83 2.81 2.71 7.68
CA PHE A 83 1.73 1.96 7.06
C PHE A 83 1.99 0.45 7.00
N GLU A 84 3.25 0.03 6.90
CA GLU A 84 3.64 -1.39 6.93
C GLU A 84 3.34 -2.04 8.29
N ILE A 85 3.66 -1.35 9.39
CA ILE A 85 3.50 -1.92 10.74
C ILE A 85 2.14 -1.60 11.37
N ALA A 86 1.40 -0.63 10.82
CA ALA A 86 0.05 -0.22 11.19
C ALA A 86 -0.20 -0.25 12.73
N PRO A 87 0.55 0.56 13.50
CA PRO A 87 0.54 0.47 14.96
C PRO A 87 -0.81 0.90 15.53
N PHE A 88 -1.21 0.30 16.66
CA PHE A 88 -2.45 0.67 17.34
C PHE A 88 -2.46 2.14 17.79
N LYS A 89 -1.31 2.65 18.26
CA LYS A 89 -1.13 4.03 18.70
C LYS A 89 0.16 4.59 18.15
N ALA A 90 0.09 5.79 17.56
CA ALA A 90 1.26 6.45 16.98
C ALA A 90 1.22 7.97 17.09
N THR A 91 2.42 8.56 17.06
CA THR A 91 2.64 9.98 16.82
C THR A 91 3.63 10.12 15.68
N ILE A 92 3.18 10.71 14.58
CA ILE A 92 4.00 10.99 13.40
C ILE A 92 4.24 12.49 13.28
N ASN A 93 5.37 12.86 12.70
CA ASN A 93 5.71 14.24 12.39
C ASN A 93 6.54 14.31 11.10
N ASP A 94 6.52 15.48 10.47
CA ASP A 94 7.44 15.87 9.42
C ASP A 94 7.66 17.39 9.47
N LEU A 95 8.78 17.87 8.94
CA LEU A 95 9.02 19.31 8.80
C LEU A 95 8.12 19.91 7.71
N ASN A 96 7.72 19.12 6.71
CA ASN A 96 6.86 19.58 5.64
C ASN A 96 5.41 19.75 6.13
N LYS A 97 4.99 21.00 6.29
CA LYS A 97 3.65 21.35 6.77
C LYS A 97 2.54 20.91 5.82
N GLU A 98 2.74 21.00 4.51
CA GLU A 98 1.74 20.57 3.51
C GLU A 98 1.51 19.06 3.58
N LEU A 99 2.59 18.29 3.79
CA LEU A 99 2.48 16.85 4.03
C LEU A 99 1.69 16.57 5.32
N MET A 100 2.00 17.26 6.41
CA MET A 100 1.27 17.08 7.67
C MET A 100 -0.20 17.51 7.57
N LEU A 101 -0.52 18.54 6.79
CA LEU A 101 -1.90 18.93 6.48
C LEU A 101 -2.62 17.81 5.73
N ALA A 102 -2.00 17.21 4.72
CA ALA A 102 -2.58 16.06 4.01
C ALA A 102 -2.87 14.88 4.95
N TYR A 103 -1.95 14.55 5.87
CA TYR A 103 -2.21 13.52 6.89
C TYR A 103 -3.40 13.88 7.80
N ASN A 104 -3.53 15.14 8.20
CA ASN A 104 -4.63 15.59 9.04
C ASN A 104 -5.99 15.52 8.32
N CYS A 105 -6.04 15.79 7.02
CA CYS A 105 -7.26 15.63 6.21
C CYS A 105 -7.79 14.19 6.24
N PHE A 106 -6.93 13.18 6.37
CA PHE A 106 -7.37 11.78 6.49
C PHE A 106 -7.93 11.43 7.88
N GLN A 107 -7.78 12.28 8.90
CA GLN A 107 -8.28 12.02 10.25
C GLN A 107 -9.75 12.44 10.45
N ASN A 108 -10.23 13.40 9.66
CA ASN A 108 -11.60 13.91 9.77
C ASN A 108 -12.23 14.09 8.37
N GLN A 109 -13.42 13.52 8.18
CA GLN A 109 -14.18 13.63 6.94
C GLN A 109 -14.61 15.07 6.64
N GLU A 110 -14.69 15.95 7.65
CA GLU A 110 -15.05 17.36 7.48
C GLU A 110 -13.89 18.24 7.00
N THR A 111 -12.65 17.75 7.09
CA THR A 111 -11.45 18.45 6.59
C THR A 111 -11.09 18.10 5.14
N PHE A 112 -11.98 17.40 4.44
CA PHE A 112 -11.85 17.03 3.03
C PHE A 112 -12.62 17.96 2.10
#